data_AF-A0A3S3YZ58-F1
#
_entry.id   AF-A0A3S3YZ58-F1
#
_cell.length_a   1.000
_cell.length_b   1.000
_cell.length_c   1.000
_cell.angle_alpha   90.00
_cell.angle_beta   90.00
_cell.angle_gamma   90.00
#
_symmetry.space_group_name_H-M   'P 1'
#
loop_
_entity.id
_entity.type
_entity.pdbx_description
1 polymer ?
#
loop_
_entity_poly.entity_id
_entity_poly.type
_entity_poly.pdbx_seq_one_letter_code
_entity_poly.pdbx_strand_id
1 'polypeptide(L)'
;MRNVYCMKDFAVEQISFLENYSIQNILISNDGSRHTLIPQSKRTCRFCNKSSPDVTFNCVAHLIPHSWGNKNLKSDFECDDCNNKFSLFESDFSSLLGIYKTLNNINDQKKTFSSNTIKAKEIVLKSGKTITWIINRNPNEECFKLDVENGVTSAEYYKSAYAPINIYKLFLKIALSCLPREDIGMYDNLINILHKNANQQLQMFARQISIYELSFKVASPRAIVFKRNDTLCKNLMHHIQIYFEDFIYNFPIPLNIFDFNPLWHNNKAIEITFCPPLFFDKLEDSAHCTRGFIDLSRIDKIKEREKFAFSSEPGSFTKLSSWDKVVGVKDNVNLSDVPIDGVVMTESGVEFDVDDLAEIQSIFKKTRKETGTL
;
A
#
# COMPACT_ATOMS: atom_id res chain seq x y z
N MET A 1 17.32 -10.95 22.92
CA MET A 1 16.58 -11.14 21.64
C MET A 1 15.18 -10.60 21.86
N ARG A 2 14.62 -9.79 20.95
CA ARG A 2 13.19 -9.50 21.00
C ARG A 2 12.44 -10.80 20.73
N ASN A 3 11.36 -11.05 21.47
CA ASN A 3 10.49 -12.18 21.15
C ASN A 3 9.90 -11.96 19.76
N VAL A 4 9.89 -13.01 18.94
CA VAL A 4 9.30 -13.00 17.61
C VAL A 4 8.09 -13.92 17.63
N TYR A 5 6.94 -13.37 17.29
CA TYR A 5 5.67 -14.07 17.22
C TYR A 5 5.29 -14.32 15.76
N CYS A 6 4.54 -15.38 15.53
CA CYS A 6 3.94 -15.71 14.25
C CYS A 6 2.56 -16.32 14.52
N MET A 7 1.68 -16.33 13.52
CA MET A 7 0.39 -17.01 13.64
C MET A 7 0.59 -18.53 13.73
N LYS A 8 -0.31 -19.22 14.42
CA LYS A 8 -0.19 -20.66 14.74
C LYS A 8 0.06 -21.52 13.48
N ASP A 9 -0.62 -21.20 12.39
CA ASP A 9 -0.53 -21.93 11.12
C ASP A 9 0.86 -21.86 10.46
N PHE A 10 1.69 -20.89 10.86
CA PHE A 10 3.02 -20.65 10.31
C PHE A 10 4.15 -20.97 11.30
N ALA A 11 3.85 -21.58 12.45
CA ALA A 11 4.86 -21.84 13.49
C ALA A 11 6.02 -22.72 13.00
N VAL A 12 5.74 -23.73 12.17
CA VAL A 12 6.79 -24.60 11.58
C VAL A 12 7.63 -23.84 10.57
N GLU A 13 6.99 -23.06 9.69
CA GLU A 13 7.69 -22.19 8.73
C GLU A 13 8.57 -21.17 9.45
N GLN A 14 8.12 -20.65 10.61
CA GLN A 14 8.86 -19.68 11.41
C GLN A 14 10.17 -20.28 11.92
N ILE A 15 10.11 -21.47 12.52
CA ILE A 15 11.29 -22.17 13.01
C ILE A 15 12.26 -22.42 11.86
N SER A 16 11.79 -23.03 10.77
CA SER A 16 12.62 -23.38 9.62
C SER A 16 13.27 -22.15 8.96
N PHE A 17 12.54 -21.03 8.86
CA PHE A 17 13.08 -19.80 8.30
C PHE A 17 14.16 -19.18 9.21
N LEU A 18 13.90 -19.10 10.52
CA LEU A 18 14.81 -18.48 11.49
C LEU A 18 16.07 -19.32 11.78
N GLU A 19 16.06 -20.62 11.47
CA GLU A 19 17.29 -21.43 11.42
C GLU A 19 18.26 -20.95 10.33
N ASN A 20 17.72 -20.53 9.18
CA ASN A 20 18.49 -20.14 8.00
C ASN A 20 18.81 -18.65 7.92
N TYR A 21 18.01 -17.80 8.59
CA TYR A 21 18.11 -16.35 8.51
C TYR A 21 18.06 -15.69 9.89
N SER A 22 18.84 -14.62 10.05
CA SER A 22 18.76 -13.71 11.20
C SER A 22 18.18 -12.37 10.76
N ILE A 23 17.45 -11.71 11.67
CA ILE A 23 17.05 -10.31 11.49
C ILE A 23 18.31 -9.46 11.48
N GLN A 24 18.55 -8.77 10.37
CA GLN A 24 19.70 -7.88 10.21
C GLN A 24 19.36 -6.44 10.56
N ASN A 25 18.22 -5.94 10.08
CA ASN A 25 17.78 -4.58 10.35
C ASN A 25 16.25 -4.48 10.38
N ILE A 26 15.73 -3.54 11.17
CA ILE A 26 14.31 -3.24 11.27
C ILE A 26 14.14 -1.73 11.15
N LEU A 27 13.33 -1.28 10.19
CA LEU A 27 12.86 0.10 10.11
C LEU A 27 11.40 0.14 10.55
N ILE A 28 11.08 0.92 11.59
CA ILE A 28 9.70 1.13 12.04
C ILE A 28 9.39 2.62 11.94
N SER A 29 8.39 2.97 11.15
CA SER A 29 7.95 4.37 11.08
C SER A 29 7.27 4.77 12.39
N ASN A 30 7.36 6.04 12.74
CA ASN A 30 6.66 6.68 13.85
C ASN A 30 6.92 6.04 15.24
N ASP A 31 8.01 5.29 15.41
CA ASP A 31 8.42 4.63 16.66
C ASP A 31 8.97 5.59 17.74
N GLY A 32 8.87 6.91 17.51
CA GLY A 32 9.41 7.95 18.38
C GLY A 32 10.92 8.15 18.27
N SER A 33 11.63 7.33 17.49
CA SER A 33 13.06 7.52 17.27
C SER A 33 13.34 8.76 16.43
N ARG A 34 14.35 9.52 16.82
CA ARG A 34 14.86 10.68 16.07
C ARG A 34 16.11 10.25 15.31
N HIS A 35 15.99 10.08 14.00
CA HIS A 35 17.15 9.88 13.13
C HIS A 35 17.87 11.22 12.91
N THR A 36 19.11 11.32 13.38
CA THR A 36 19.97 12.47 13.07
C THR A 36 20.55 12.28 11.69
N LEU A 37 20.15 13.16 10.75
CA LEU A 37 20.63 13.10 9.37
C LEU A 37 22.01 13.72 9.25
N ILE A 38 22.86 13.11 8.41
CA ILE A 38 24.15 13.68 8.02
C ILE A 38 23.92 15.05 7.33
N PRO A 39 24.79 16.06 7.56
CA PRO A 39 24.73 17.34 6.85
C PRO A 39 24.79 17.15 5.33
N GLN A 40 24.00 17.91 4.57
CA GLN A 40 23.88 17.76 3.10
C GLN A 40 25.24 17.78 2.38
N SER A 41 26.18 18.62 2.82
CA SER A 41 27.54 18.72 2.26
C SER A 41 28.41 17.47 2.42
N LYS A 42 28.01 16.54 3.30
CA LYS A 42 28.71 15.27 3.58
C LYS A 42 27.96 14.05 3.04
N ARG A 43 26.86 14.25 2.31
CA ARG A 43 26.04 13.15 1.80
C ARG A 43 26.61 12.61 0.49
N THR A 44 26.52 11.29 0.35
CA THR A 44 26.75 10.56 -0.89
C THR A 44 25.51 9.74 -1.17
N CYS A 45 24.98 9.85 -2.39
CA CYS A 45 23.77 9.13 -2.76
C CYS A 45 24.09 7.65 -2.90
N ARG A 46 23.35 6.79 -2.18
CA ARG A 46 23.46 5.33 -2.21
C ARG A 46 23.13 4.73 -3.58
N PHE A 47 22.30 5.40 -4.37
CA PHE A 47 21.75 4.85 -5.61
C PHE A 47 22.52 5.27 -6.87
N CYS A 48 23.19 6.43 -6.86
CA CYS A 48 23.99 6.88 -8.00
C CYS A 48 25.47 7.10 -7.65
N ASN A 49 25.84 6.91 -6.38
CA ASN A 49 27.19 7.10 -5.85
C ASN A 49 27.79 8.51 -6.05
N LYS A 50 26.95 9.50 -6.39
CA LYS A 50 27.34 10.90 -6.54
C LYS A 50 27.18 11.67 -5.23
N SER A 51 27.98 12.73 -5.09
CA SER A 51 27.91 13.70 -3.99
C SER A 51 27.84 15.12 -4.56
N SER A 52 27.70 16.14 -3.70
CA SER A 52 27.82 17.54 -4.13
C SER A 52 29.19 17.79 -4.80
N PRO A 53 29.27 18.57 -5.90
CA PRO A 53 28.19 19.36 -6.53
C PRO A 53 27.41 18.63 -7.64
N ASP A 54 27.73 17.37 -7.95
CA ASP A 54 27.10 16.64 -9.07
C ASP A 54 25.61 16.35 -8.85
N VAL A 55 25.17 16.32 -7.59
CA VAL A 55 23.78 16.12 -7.17
C VAL A 55 23.46 16.95 -5.92
N THR A 56 22.18 17.23 -5.69
CA THR A 56 21.68 17.95 -4.51
C THR A 56 20.86 17.04 -3.58
N PHE A 57 20.68 17.48 -2.33
CA PHE A 57 19.93 16.76 -1.29
C PHE A 57 18.91 17.70 -0.62
N ASN A 58 18.26 18.54 -1.41
CA ASN A 58 17.31 19.55 -0.95
C ASN A 58 15.92 18.97 -0.68
N CYS A 59 15.55 17.90 -1.39
CA CYS A 59 14.31 17.17 -1.18
C CYS A 59 14.38 16.32 0.08
N VAL A 60 13.24 16.18 0.77
CA VAL A 60 13.08 15.25 1.89
C VAL A 60 12.76 13.87 1.32
N ALA A 61 13.80 13.08 1.08
CA ALA A 61 13.65 11.67 0.71
C ALA A 61 13.27 10.82 1.93
N HIS A 62 12.50 9.76 1.72
CA HIS A 62 12.02 8.87 2.78
C HIS A 62 12.43 7.41 2.53
N LEU A 63 12.81 6.67 3.59
CA LEU A 63 13.20 5.26 3.46
C LEU A 63 12.01 4.37 3.09
N ILE A 64 10.87 4.62 3.73
CA ILE A 64 9.54 4.10 3.39
C ILE A 64 8.71 5.30 2.88
N PRO A 65 7.91 5.19 1.80
CA PRO A 65 7.19 6.33 1.25
C PRO A 65 6.38 7.12 2.28
N HIS A 66 6.44 8.46 2.20
CA HIS A 66 5.62 9.31 3.06
C HIS A 66 4.11 9.05 2.85
N SER A 67 3.73 8.75 1.61
CA SER A 67 2.37 8.41 1.21
C SER A 67 1.80 7.17 1.90
N TRP A 68 2.64 6.36 2.55
CA TRP A 68 2.24 5.18 3.30
C TRP A 68 1.98 5.49 4.79
N GLY A 69 2.10 6.75 5.22
CA GLY A 69 1.97 7.15 6.62
C GLY A 69 3.31 7.25 7.38
N ASN A 70 4.45 7.11 6.70
CA ASN A 70 5.77 7.36 7.29
C ASN A 70 6.01 8.86 7.52
N LYS A 71 6.12 9.31 8.78
CA LYS A 71 6.40 10.72 9.10
C LYS A 71 7.86 10.99 9.48
N ASN A 72 8.63 9.98 9.91
CA ASN A 72 9.95 10.18 10.54
C ASN A 72 11.14 9.51 9.84
N LEU A 73 10.97 8.42 9.07
CA LEU A 73 12.07 7.72 8.41
C LEU A 73 12.54 8.46 7.16
N LYS A 74 13.37 9.49 7.37
CA LYS A 74 14.00 10.29 6.31
C LYS A 74 15.33 9.67 5.88
N SER A 75 15.69 9.85 4.61
CA SER A 75 16.95 9.42 4.02
C SER A 75 17.94 10.57 3.96
N ASP A 76 19.20 10.31 4.35
CA ASP A 76 20.34 11.20 4.12
C ASP A 76 21.30 10.66 3.04
N PHE A 77 20.90 9.59 2.34
CA PHE A 77 21.68 8.94 1.30
C PHE A 77 20.90 8.79 -0.01
N GLU A 78 19.91 9.63 -0.25
CA GLU A 78 19.13 9.67 -1.50
C GLU A 78 19.11 11.10 -2.02
N CYS A 79 19.73 11.34 -3.19
CA CYS A 79 19.75 12.66 -3.81
C CYS A 79 18.42 13.00 -4.51
N ASP A 80 18.25 14.27 -4.84
CA ASP A 80 17.02 14.80 -5.44
C ASP A 80 16.66 14.11 -6.76
N ASP A 81 17.66 13.81 -7.61
CA ASP A 81 17.46 13.12 -8.89
C ASP A 81 16.92 11.69 -8.70
N CYS A 82 17.52 10.93 -7.77
CA CYS A 82 17.06 9.58 -7.44
C CYS A 82 15.67 9.62 -6.79
N ASN A 83 15.44 10.56 -5.88
CA ASN A 83 14.14 10.74 -5.22
C ASN A 83 13.03 11.05 -6.23
N ASN A 84 13.29 11.97 -7.18
CA ASN A 84 12.33 12.28 -8.25
C ASN A 84 12.05 11.06 -9.13
N LYS A 85 13.08 10.26 -9.45
CA LYS A 85 12.90 9.02 -10.21
C LYS A 85 12.01 8.03 -9.45
N PHE A 86 12.26 7.83 -8.16
CA PHE A 86 11.53 6.87 -7.33
C PHE A 86 10.11 7.34 -6.97
N SER A 87 9.83 8.65 -6.97
CA SER A 87 8.46 9.16 -6.80
C SER A 87 7.49 8.71 -7.92
N LEU A 88 8.00 8.36 -9.11
CA LEU A 88 7.18 7.76 -10.17
C LEU A 88 6.69 6.37 -9.76
N PHE A 89 7.53 5.61 -9.03
CA PHE A 89 7.19 4.28 -8.54
C PHE A 89 6.15 4.36 -7.42
N GLU A 90 6.28 5.35 -6.53
CA GLU A 90 5.27 5.66 -5.51
C GLU A 90 3.92 6.04 -6.12
N SER A 91 3.93 6.77 -7.23
CA SER A 91 2.70 7.17 -7.94
C SER A 91 1.96 5.97 -8.55
N ASP A 92 2.70 5.00 -9.09
CA ASP A 92 2.13 3.76 -9.62
C ASP A 92 1.58 2.88 -8.47
N PHE A 93 2.25 2.82 -7.31
CA PHE A 93 1.70 2.13 -6.13
C PHE A 93 0.43 2.83 -5.61
N SER A 94 0.40 4.17 -5.57
CA SER A 94 -0.82 4.91 -5.19
C SER A 94 -1.99 4.65 -6.15
N SER A 95 -1.68 4.33 -7.41
CA SER A 95 -2.67 3.94 -8.41
C SER A 95 -3.15 2.50 -8.22
N LEU A 96 -2.26 1.57 -7.83
CA LEU A 96 -2.64 0.21 -7.40
C LEU A 96 -3.59 0.24 -6.19
N LEU A 97 -3.29 1.05 -5.18
CA LEU A 97 -4.17 1.15 -4.00
C LEU A 97 -5.56 1.71 -4.35
N GLY A 98 -5.68 2.51 -5.41
CA GLY A 98 -6.98 3.01 -5.84
C GLY A 98 -7.75 3.73 -4.73
N ILE A 99 -9.01 3.33 -4.52
CA ILE A 99 -9.91 3.84 -3.48
C ILE A 99 -9.54 3.33 -2.08
N TYR A 100 -8.83 2.20 -1.96
CA TYR A 100 -8.44 1.60 -0.69
C TYR A 100 -7.75 2.63 0.22
N LYS A 101 -6.92 3.52 -0.34
CA LYS A 101 -6.25 4.59 0.44
C LYS A 101 -7.20 5.60 1.08
N THR A 102 -8.34 5.86 0.43
CA THR A 102 -9.35 6.78 0.96
C THR A 102 -10.23 6.07 1.98
N LEU A 103 -10.63 4.82 1.71
CA LEU A 103 -11.43 4.02 2.65
C LEU A 103 -10.67 3.72 3.95
N ASN A 104 -9.35 3.57 3.88
CA ASN A 104 -8.51 3.23 5.01
C ASN A 104 -7.81 4.43 5.66
N ASN A 105 -8.11 5.66 5.23
CA ASN A 105 -7.52 6.88 5.77
C ASN A 105 -5.98 6.90 5.75
N ILE A 106 -5.41 6.37 4.67
CA ILE A 106 -3.96 6.28 4.51
C ILE A 106 -3.42 7.70 4.23
N ASN A 107 -2.65 8.20 5.20
CA ASN A 107 -1.99 9.51 5.23
C ASN A 107 -2.93 10.73 5.36
N ASP A 108 -2.60 11.63 6.30
CA ASP A 108 -3.44 12.76 6.72
C ASP A 108 -3.60 13.86 5.66
N GLN A 109 -2.74 13.92 4.64
CA GLN A 109 -2.63 15.09 3.77
C GLN A 109 -3.50 15.06 2.50
N LYS A 110 -3.83 13.89 1.95
CA LYS A 110 -4.58 13.76 0.69
C LYS A 110 -5.50 12.54 0.70
N LYS A 111 -6.56 12.61 1.50
CA LYS A 111 -7.65 11.62 1.56
C LYS A 111 -8.61 11.77 0.37
N THR A 112 -8.06 11.78 -0.84
CA THR A 112 -8.84 11.88 -2.07
C THR A 112 -8.34 10.86 -3.08
N PHE A 113 -9.25 10.06 -3.56
CA PHE A 113 -9.08 9.22 -4.73
C PHE A 113 -9.90 9.79 -5.88
N SER A 114 -9.34 9.72 -7.08
CA SER A 114 -10.05 10.12 -8.29
C SER A 114 -9.57 9.26 -9.45
N SER A 115 -10.53 8.68 -10.15
CA SER A 115 -10.34 8.10 -11.48
C SER A 115 -11.30 8.77 -12.47
N ASN A 116 -11.41 8.19 -13.67
CA ASN A 116 -12.39 8.62 -14.66
C ASN A 116 -13.81 8.15 -14.31
N THR A 117 -13.95 7.09 -13.51
CA THR A 117 -15.25 6.50 -13.17
C THR A 117 -15.77 6.97 -11.82
N ILE A 118 -14.90 7.07 -10.81
CA ILE A 118 -15.34 7.50 -9.47
C ILE A 118 -14.42 8.54 -8.85
N LYS A 119 -14.97 9.30 -7.89
CA LYS A 119 -14.22 10.15 -6.97
C LYS A 119 -14.57 9.74 -5.56
N ALA A 120 -13.58 9.57 -4.70
CA ALA A 120 -13.78 9.39 -3.27
C ALA A 120 -13.01 10.47 -2.52
N LYS A 121 -13.61 11.02 -1.47
CA LYS A 121 -12.97 12.02 -0.63
C LYS A 121 -13.51 11.96 0.80
N GLU A 122 -12.63 12.11 1.77
CA GLU A 122 -13.04 12.39 3.14
C GLU A 122 -13.42 13.88 3.28
N ILE A 123 -14.56 14.14 3.91
CA ILE A 123 -15.09 15.48 4.14
C ILE A 123 -15.44 15.60 5.61
N VAL A 124 -14.98 16.68 6.24
CA VAL A 124 -15.41 17.10 7.57
C VAL A 124 -16.54 18.11 7.38
N LEU A 125 -17.73 17.79 7.89
CA LEU A 125 -18.90 18.66 7.88
C LEU A 125 -18.72 19.82 8.87
N LYS A 126 -19.56 20.86 8.76
CA LYS A 126 -19.53 22.00 9.71
C LYS A 126 -19.79 21.59 11.16
N SER A 127 -20.55 20.52 11.35
CA SER A 127 -20.77 19.90 12.66
C SER A 127 -19.53 19.22 13.25
N GLY A 128 -18.46 19.07 12.47
CA GLY A 128 -17.25 18.32 12.84
C GLY A 128 -17.33 16.82 12.54
N LYS A 129 -18.48 16.31 12.09
CA LYS A 129 -18.64 14.91 11.68
C LYS A 129 -17.84 14.63 10.41
N THR A 130 -17.21 13.47 10.35
CA THR A 130 -16.39 13.05 9.22
C THR A 130 -17.16 12.02 8.38
N ILE A 131 -17.19 12.25 7.07
CA ILE A 131 -17.80 11.34 6.11
C ILE A 131 -16.82 10.96 5.01
N THR A 132 -16.93 9.73 4.51
CA THR A 132 -16.32 9.31 3.26
C THR A 132 -17.37 9.40 2.16
N TRP A 133 -17.15 10.31 1.23
CA TRP A 133 -18.05 10.58 0.13
C TRP A 133 -17.49 9.98 -1.16
N ILE A 134 -18.29 9.16 -1.85
CA ILE A 134 -17.92 8.46 -3.08
C ILE A 134 -18.97 8.74 -4.15
N ILE A 135 -18.56 9.17 -5.34
CA ILE A 135 -19.48 9.49 -6.44
C ILE A 135 -19.07 8.86 -7.75
N ASN A 136 -20.07 8.65 -8.59
CA ASN A 136 -19.89 8.36 -9.99
C ASN A 136 -19.52 9.64 -10.76
N ARG A 137 -18.47 9.58 -11.55
CA ARG A 137 -18.01 10.67 -12.43
C ARG A 137 -18.39 10.43 -13.89
N ASN A 138 -18.88 9.25 -14.23
CA ASN A 138 -19.27 8.88 -15.58
C ASN A 138 -20.79 8.64 -15.65
N PRO A 139 -21.60 9.60 -16.11
CA PRO A 139 -23.06 9.43 -16.22
C PRO A 139 -23.48 8.23 -17.07
N ASN A 140 -22.61 7.79 -17.99
CA ASN A 140 -22.93 6.73 -18.94
C ASN A 140 -22.62 5.32 -18.39
N GLU A 141 -22.07 5.21 -17.19
CA GLU A 141 -21.70 3.93 -16.57
C GLU A 141 -22.27 3.85 -15.16
N GLU A 142 -23.18 2.90 -14.90
CA GLU A 142 -23.61 2.60 -13.53
C GLU A 142 -22.46 1.97 -12.74
N CYS A 143 -21.89 2.75 -11.82
CA CYS A 143 -20.77 2.31 -10.99
C CYS A 143 -21.23 1.61 -9.71
N PHE A 144 -22.45 1.87 -9.21
CA PHE A 144 -22.95 1.38 -7.93
C PHE A 144 -24.12 0.41 -8.14
N LYS A 145 -24.17 -0.63 -7.31
CA LYS A 145 -25.25 -1.63 -7.27
C LYS A 145 -25.68 -1.87 -5.83
N LEU A 146 -26.97 -1.85 -5.58
CA LEU A 146 -27.58 -2.15 -4.28
C LEU A 146 -28.32 -3.48 -4.34
N ASP A 147 -27.91 -4.41 -3.51
CA ASP A 147 -28.62 -5.64 -3.21
C ASP A 147 -29.40 -5.42 -1.90
N VAL A 148 -30.69 -5.11 -2.05
CA VAL A 148 -31.59 -4.78 -0.93
C VAL A 148 -31.81 -5.98 -0.01
N GLU A 149 -31.92 -7.18 -0.57
CA GLU A 149 -32.19 -8.41 0.18
C GLU A 149 -31.00 -8.75 1.09
N ASN A 150 -29.79 -8.74 0.54
CA ASN A 150 -28.58 -9.14 1.25
C ASN A 150 -27.93 -7.98 2.02
N GLY A 151 -28.43 -6.75 1.91
CA GLY A 151 -27.82 -5.63 2.62
C GLY A 151 -26.49 -5.17 2.01
N VAL A 152 -26.26 -5.35 0.71
CA VAL A 152 -24.93 -5.11 0.08
C VAL A 152 -24.98 -3.94 -0.89
N THR A 153 -24.17 -2.92 -0.65
CA THR A 153 -23.85 -1.90 -1.66
C THR A 153 -22.48 -2.19 -2.23
N SER A 154 -22.39 -2.37 -3.55
CA SER A 154 -21.12 -2.60 -4.24
C SER A 154 -20.86 -1.52 -5.28
N ALA A 155 -19.60 -1.28 -5.56
CA ALA A 155 -19.19 -0.45 -6.67
C ALA A 155 -18.07 -1.08 -7.47
N GLU A 156 -18.12 -0.91 -8.78
CA GLU A 156 -17.09 -1.33 -9.72
C GLU A 156 -16.55 -0.10 -10.44
N TYR A 157 -15.23 0.02 -10.51
CA TYR A 157 -14.59 1.22 -11.04
C TYR A 157 -13.23 0.90 -11.66
N TYR A 158 -12.74 1.78 -12.52
CA TYR A 158 -11.38 1.65 -13.05
C TYR A 158 -10.37 2.42 -12.20
N LYS A 159 -9.27 1.76 -11.84
CA LYS A 159 -8.10 2.43 -11.25
C LYS A 159 -7.40 3.32 -12.29
N SER A 160 -6.59 4.25 -11.78
CA SER A 160 -5.63 4.97 -12.62
C SER A 160 -4.60 3.98 -13.19
N ALA A 161 -4.14 4.22 -14.41
CA ALA A 161 -3.22 3.29 -15.06
C ALA A 161 -1.82 3.33 -14.41
N TYR A 162 -1.23 2.15 -14.15
CA TYR A 162 0.07 2.01 -13.50
C TYR A 162 0.88 0.85 -14.09
N ALA A 163 2.20 0.89 -13.96
CA ALA A 163 3.08 -0.21 -14.36
C ALA A 163 3.42 -1.10 -13.14
N PRO A 164 2.99 -2.37 -13.09
CA PRO A 164 3.28 -3.25 -11.95
C PRO A 164 4.77 -3.37 -11.61
N ILE A 165 5.65 -3.37 -12.62
CA ILE A 165 7.09 -3.43 -12.38
C ILE A 165 7.63 -2.25 -11.57
N ASN A 166 7.00 -1.08 -11.65
CA ASN A 166 7.42 0.08 -10.87
C ASN A 166 7.09 -0.12 -9.38
N ILE A 167 6.03 -0.86 -9.05
CA ILE A 167 5.70 -1.24 -7.67
C ILE A 167 6.78 -2.16 -7.11
N TYR A 168 7.23 -3.14 -7.90
CA TYR A 168 8.34 -3.99 -7.47
C TYR A 168 9.63 -3.19 -7.25
N LYS A 169 9.94 -2.22 -8.12
CA LYS A 169 11.08 -1.31 -7.91
C LYS A 169 10.95 -0.45 -6.68
N LEU A 170 9.73 -0.01 -6.32
CA LEU A 170 9.48 0.69 -5.08
C LEU A 170 9.84 -0.19 -3.88
N PHE A 171 9.41 -1.46 -3.90
CA PHE A 171 9.75 -2.42 -2.85
C PHE A 171 11.26 -2.67 -2.77
N LEU A 172 11.95 -2.80 -3.92
CA LEU A 172 13.40 -2.92 -3.98
C LEU A 172 14.11 -1.67 -3.45
N LYS A 173 13.58 -0.47 -3.73
CA LYS A 173 14.10 0.79 -3.19
C LYS A 173 14.02 0.81 -1.67
N ILE A 174 12.88 0.39 -1.10
CA ILE A 174 12.71 0.24 0.35
C ILE A 174 13.73 -0.77 0.87
N ALA A 175 13.88 -1.92 0.21
CA ALA A 175 14.81 -2.97 0.62
C ALA A 175 16.28 -2.49 0.66
N LEU A 176 16.75 -1.85 -0.40
CA LEU A 176 18.09 -1.26 -0.48
C LEU A 176 18.30 -0.13 0.54
N SER A 177 17.23 0.58 0.92
CA SER A 177 17.26 1.61 1.96
C SER A 177 17.34 1.02 3.37
N CYS A 178 16.81 -0.20 3.57
CA CYS A 178 16.87 -0.93 4.84
C CYS A 178 18.21 -1.65 5.06
N LEU A 179 18.96 -1.95 4.00
CA LEU A 179 20.25 -2.62 4.13
C LEU A 179 21.29 -1.75 4.87
N PRO A 180 22.15 -2.34 5.70
CA PRO A 180 23.35 -1.67 6.20
C PRO A 180 24.27 -1.20 5.08
N ARG A 181 25.10 -0.18 5.36
CA ARG A 181 25.94 0.46 4.34
C ARG A 181 26.99 -0.50 3.78
N GLU A 182 27.49 -1.39 4.61
CA GLU A 182 28.50 -2.39 4.30
C GLU A 182 28.04 -3.44 3.28
N ASP A 183 26.75 -3.74 3.23
CA ASP A 183 26.21 -4.77 2.33
C ASP A 183 25.69 -4.21 1.01
N ILE A 184 25.60 -2.88 0.88
CA ILE A 184 25.00 -2.25 -0.31
C ILE A 184 25.79 -2.53 -1.59
N GLY A 185 27.12 -2.60 -1.49
CA GLY A 185 27.99 -2.87 -2.65
C GLY A 185 27.76 -4.24 -3.27
N MET A 186 27.15 -5.18 -2.53
CA MET A 186 26.75 -6.49 -3.07
C MET A 186 25.58 -6.39 -4.05
N TYR A 187 24.93 -5.23 -4.16
CA TYR A 187 23.74 -4.98 -4.96
C TYR A 187 23.95 -3.93 -6.06
N ASP A 188 25.20 -3.65 -6.46
CA ASP A 188 25.52 -2.69 -7.53
C ASP A 188 24.76 -2.98 -8.83
N ASN A 189 24.60 -4.26 -9.20
CA ASN A 189 23.82 -4.67 -10.36
C ASN A 189 22.34 -4.25 -10.25
N LEU A 190 21.74 -4.51 -9.09
CA LEU A 190 20.35 -4.12 -8.82
C LEU A 190 20.17 -2.61 -8.84
N ILE A 191 21.08 -1.87 -8.20
CA ILE A 191 21.10 -0.40 -8.18
C ILE A 191 21.21 0.15 -9.61
N ASN A 192 22.11 -0.40 -10.41
CA ASN A 192 22.28 -0.02 -11.81
C ASN A 192 21.01 -0.26 -12.64
N ILE A 193 20.30 -1.37 -12.41
CA ILE A 193 19.03 -1.67 -13.11
C ILE A 193 17.94 -0.67 -12.71
N LEU A 194 17.82 -0.36 -11.41
CA LEU A 194 16.88 0.67 -10.93
C LEU A 194 17.17 2.04 -11.55
N HIS A 195 18.46 2.39 -11.72
CA HIS A 195 18.87 3.64 -12.33
C HIS A 195 18.67 3.67 -13.86
N LYS A 196 19.06 2.61 -14.58
CA LYS A 196 18.94 2.50 -16.04
C LYS A 196 17.52 2.17 -16.53
N ASN A 197 16.60 1.84 -15.62
CA ASN A 197 15.24 1.41 -15.93
C ASN A 197 15.21 0.15 -16.83
N ALA A 198 16.16 -0.77 -16.61
CA ALA A 198 16.33 -2.01 -17.40
C ALA A 198 15.34 -3.11 -16.93
N ASN A 199 14.05 -2.82 -17.08
CA ASN A 199 12.94 -3.54 -16.42
C ASN A 199 12.87 -5.02 -16.76
N GLN A 200 13.31 -5.41 -17.95
CA GLN A 200 13.33 -6.80 -18.41
C GLN A 200 14.12 -7.71 -17.45
N GLN A 201 15.18 -7.18 -16.84
CA GLN A 201 16.04 -7.95 -15.91
C GLN A 201 15.37 -8.22 -14.56
N LEU A 202 14.31 -7.47 -14.22
CA LEU A 202 13.57 -7.64 -12.96
C LEU A 202 12.33 -8.54 -13.10
N GLN A 203 11.87 -8.82 -14.32
CA GLN A 203 10.58 -9.46 -14.54
C GLN A 203 10.47 -10.81 -13.84
N MET A 204 11.50 -11.67 -13.93
CA MET A 204 11.46 -12.99 -13.30
C MET A 204 11.28 -12.93 -11.78
N PHE A 205 11.95 -11.97 -11.12
CA PHE A 205 11.89 -11.80 -9.66
C PHE A 205 10.58 -11.16 -9.20
N ALA A 206 9.94 -10.39 -10.10
CA ALA A 206 8.70 -9.71 -9.82
C ALA A 206 7.46 -10.63 -9.97
N ARG A 207 7.58 -11.87 -10.44
CA ARG A 207 6.43 -12.76 -10.69
C ARG A 207 5.81 -13.39 -9.44
N GLN A 208 6.62 -13.55 -8.38
CA GLN A 208 6.22 -14.29 -7.19
C GLN A 208 6.61 -13.50 -5.94
N ILE A 209 5.87 -12.41 -5.69
CA ILE A 209 5.97 -11.69 -4.43
C ILE A 209 4.92 -12.28 -3.50
N SER A 210 5.35 -12.86 -2.39
CA SER A 210 4.41 -13.37 -1.38
C SER A 210 3.75 -12.18 -0.70
N ILE A 211 2.43 -12.25 -0.53
CA ILE A 211 1.65 -11.27 0.21
C ILE A 211 0.88 -12.00 1.31
N TYR A 212 0.88 -11.43 2.51
CA TYR A 212 -0.03 -11.83 3.58
C TYR A 212 -1.08 -10.75 3.77
N GLU A 213 -2.36 -11.12 3.74
CA GLU A 213 -3.47 -10.24 4.08
C GLU A 213 -3.89 -10.55 5.52
N LEU A 214 -3.76 -9.56 6.39
CA LEU A 214 -3.99 -9.66 7.82
C LEU A 214 -5.44 -9.33 8.16
N SER A 215 -5.98 -9.97 9.18
CA SER A 215 -7.30 -9.61 9.73
C SER A 215 -7.30 -8.31 10.54
N PHE A 216 -6.17 -7.61 10.59
CA PHE A 216 -5.96 -6.40 11.38
C PHE A 216 -4.92 -5.49 10.71
N LYS A 217 -4.94 -4.21 11.06
CA LYS A 217 -3.97 -3.24 10.56
C LYS A 217 -2.75 -3.16 11.46
N VAL A 218 -1.58 -3.07 10.84
CA VAL A 218 -0.34 -2.73 11.56
C VAL A 218 -0.31 -1.25 11.89
N ALA A 219 0.06 -0.92 13.13
CA ALA A 219 0.01 0.46 13.62
C ALA A 219 0.93 1.45 12.88
N SER A 220 1.99 0.97 12.23
CA SER A 220 2.93 1.81 11.48
C SER A 220 3.64 1.02 10.40
N PRO A 221 3.85 1.63 9.21
CA PRO A 221 4.64 1.02 8.15
C PRO A 221 6.03 0.67 8.63
N ARG A 222 6.48 -0.53 8.31
CA ARG A 222 7.80 -1.03 8.74
C ARG A 222 8.37 -1.97 7.71
N ALA A 223 9.68 -2.16 7.77
CA ALA A 223 10.39 -3.12 6.95
C ALA A 223 11.40 -3.89 7.80
N ILE A 224 11.50 -5.20 7.57
CA ILE A 224 12.45 -6.08 8.24
C ILE A 224 13.31 -6.73 7.17
N VAL A 225 14.62 -6.54 7.26
CA VAL A 225 15.59 -7.23 6.41
C VAL A 225 16.22 -8.36 7.19
N PHE A 226 16.28 -9.51 6.55
CA PHE A 226 16.89 -10.73 7.05
C PHE A 226 18.13 -11.03 6.24
N LYS A 227 19.18 -11.52 6.90
CA LYS A 227 20.42 -11.99 6.28
C LYS A 227 20.60 -13.47 6.58
N ARG A 228 21.00 -14.22 5.55
CA ARG A 228 21.27 -15.65 5.65
C ARG A 228 22.40 -15.91 6.66
N ASN A 229 22.22 -16.89 7.54
CA ASN A 229 23.16 -17.22 8.62
C ASN A 229 24.42 -17.93 8.10
N ASP A 230 24.25 -18.88 7.18
CA ASP A 230 25.33 -19.73 6.67
C ASP A 230 25.71 -19.36 5.24
N THR A 231 27.00 -19.15 5.01
CA THR A 231 27.58 -18.92 3.68
C THR A 231 27.41 -20.09 2.72
N LEU A 232 27.16 -21.32 3.19
CA LEU A 232 26.94 -22.52 2.39
C LEU A 232 25.45 -22.81 2.13
N CYS A 233 24.53 -22.07 2.76
CA CYS A 233 23.10 -22.22 2.53
C CYS A 233 22.74 -21.81 1.10
N LYS A 234 21.83 -22.57 0.46
CA LYS A 234 21.41 -22.34 -0.94
C LYS A 234 20.37 -21.24 -1.11
N ASN A 235 19.87 -20.70 0.00
CA ASN A 235 18.90 -19.61 -0.02
C ASN A 235 19.56 -18.30 -0.47
N LEU A 236 18.75 -17.36 -0.95
CA LEU A 236 19.25 -16.04 -1.35
C LEU A 236 19.80 -15.25 -0.14
N MET A 237 20.73 -14.33 -0.39
CA MET A 237 21.50 -13.69 0.68
C MET A 237 20.62 -12.90 1.66
N HIS A 238 19.66 -12.15 1.14
CA HIS A 238 18.76 -11.32 1.95
C HIS A 238 17.30 -11.54 1.58
N HIS A 239 16.45 -11.47 2.61
CA HIS A 239 15.00 -11.47 2.49
C HIS A 239 14.44 -10.18 3.07
N ILE A 240 13.28 -9.72 2.59
CA ILE A 240 12.60 -8.57 3.18
C ILE A 240 11.12 -8.87 3.43
N GLN A 241 10.62 -8.33 4.53
CA GLN A 241 9.19 -8.13 4.78
C GLN A 241 8.89 -6.64 4.88
N ILE A 242 7.88 -6.17 4.14
CA ILE A 242 7.40 -4.80 4.13
C ILE A 242 5.95 -4.82 4.61
N TYR A 243 5.68 -4.15 5.71
CA TYR A 243 4.38 -4.10 6.35
C TYR A 243 3.73 -2.76 6.02
N PHE A 244 2.50 -2.82 5.52
CA PHE A 244 1.73 -1.66 5.11
C PHE A 244 0.24 -1.94 5.33
N GLU A 245 -0.41 -1.17 6.21
CA GLU A 245 -1.80 -1.40 6.63
C GLU A 245 -2.03 -2.85 7.09
N ASP A 246 -2.92 -3.58 6.42
CA ASP A 246 -3.25 -4.99 6.63
C ASP A 246 -2.46 -5.93 5.69
N PHE A 247 -1.41 -5.44 5.01
CA PHE A 247 -0.60 -6.25 4.11
C PHE A 247 0.84 -6.42 4.60
N ILE A 248 1.40 -7.61 4.35
CA ILE A 248 2.83 -7.88 4.44
C ILE A 248 3.33 -8.36 3.07
N TYR A 249 4.13 -7.56 2.39
CA TYR A 249 4.83 -7.94 1.17
C TYR A 249 6.16 -8.60 1.52
N ASN A 250 6.42 -9.76 0.94
CA ASN A 250 7.49 -10.65 1.36
C ASN A 250 8.19 -11.26 0.15
N PHE A 251 9.49 -11.00 -0.01
CA PHE A 251 10.28 -11.51 -1.13
C PHE A 251 11.79 -11.48 -0.84
N PRO A 252 12.58 -12.32 -1.52
CA PRO A 252 14.04 -12.22 -1.47
C PRO A 252 14.55 -11.01 -2.26
N ILE A 253 15.59 -10.34 -1.76
CA ILE A 253 16.23 -9.23 -2.47
C ILE A 253 17.14 -9.81 -3.56
N PRO A 254 16.82 -9.67 -4.85
CA PRO A 254 17.50 -10.38 -5.93
C PRO A 254 18.83 -9.70 -6.30
N LEU A 255 19.59 -10.35 -7.17
CA LEU A 255 20.78 -9.77 -7.82
C LEU A 255 21.89 -9.37 -6.84
N ASN A 256 21.97 -10.05 -5.70
CA ASN A 256 23.18 -10.05 -4.89
C ASN A 256 24.29 -10.75 -5.67
N ILE A 257 25.51 -10.19 -5.69
CA ILE A 257 26.66 -10.78 -6.39
C ILE A 257 26.98 -12.21 -5.95
N PHE A 258 26.66 -12.59 -4.71
CA PHE A 258 26.96 -13.91 -4.18
C PHE A 258 25.88 -14.95 -4.51
N ASP A 259 24.65 -14.54 -4.80
CA ASP A 259 23.52 -15.47 -5.04
C ASP A 259 23.67 -16.29 -6.33
N PHE A 260 24.51 -15.84 -7.26
CA PHE A 260 24.75 -16.48 -8.56
C PHE A 260 26.05 -17.28 -8.60
N ASN A 261 26.61 -17.63 -7.44
CA ASN A 261 27.82 -18.44 -7.37
C ASN A 261 27.53 -19.88 -7.87
N PRO A 262 28.13 -20.34 -8.99
CA PRO A 262 27.89 -21.67 -9.54
C PRO A 262 28.26 -22.80 -8.57
N LEU A 263 29.21 -22.56 -7.67
CA LEU A 263 29.67 -23.52 -6.68
C LEU A 263 28.58 -23.85 -5.64
N TRP A 264 27.67 -22.93 -5.37
CA TRP A 264 26.61 -23.11 -4.35
C TRP A 264 25.44 -23.92 -4.89
N HIS A 265 25.13 -23.71 -6.17
CA HIS A 265 23.94 -24.29 -6.77
C HIS A 265 24.22 -25.60 -7.50
N ASN A 266 25.46 -25.90 -7.91
CA ASN A 266 25.84 -27.17 -8.55
C ASN A 266 24.83 -27.60 -9.66
N ASN A 267 24.39 -26.63 -10.49
CA ASN A 267 23.32 -26.74 -11.50
C ASN A 267 21.92 -27.15 -11.00
N LYS A 268 21.64 -27.01 -9.69
CA LYS A 268 20.30 -27.19 -9.11
C LYS A 268 19.53 -25.86 -9.10
N ALA A 269 18.20 -25.97 -9.14
CA ALA A 269 17.31 -24.82 -9.01
C ALA A 269 17.49 -24.14 -7.64
N ILE A 270 17.37 -22.82 -7.60
CA ILE A 270 17.32 -22.04 -6.37
C ILE A 270 15.94 -22.26 -5.75
N GLU A 271 15.90 -22.80 -4.54
CA GLU A 271 14.67 -22.87 -3.75
C GLU A 271 14.48 -21.54 -3.01
N ILE A 272 13.29 -20.94 -3.14
CA ILE A 272 12.94 -19.70 -2.45
C ILE A 272 12.13 -20.07 -1.21
N THR A 273 12.72 -19.90 -0.04
CA THR A 273 11.99 -19.94 1.23
C THR A 273 11.45 -18.56 1.57
N PHE A 274 10.14 -18.40 1.57
CA PHE A 274 9.47 -17.17 1.97
C PHE A 274 9.41 -17.06 3.50
N CYS A 275 9.73 -15.88 4.02
CA CYS A 275 9.59 -15.61 5.46
C CYS A 275 8.11 -15.60 5.86
N PRO A 276 7.68 -16.37 6.88
CA PRO A 276 6.32 -16.29 7.41
C PRO A 276 6.09 -14.96 8.12
N PRO A 277 4.84 -14.51 8.33
CA PRO A 277 4.57 -13.18 8.86
C PRO A 277 5.06 -13.07 10.31
N LEU A 278 6.10 -12.26 10.54
CA LEU A 278 6.70 -12.11 11.87
C LEU A 278 6.16 -10.88 12.59
N PHE A 279 6.04 -10.95 13.91
CA PHE A 279 5.57 -9.86 14.75
C PHE A 279 6.45 -9.74 16.00
N PHE A 280 6.56 -8.53 16.54
CA PHE A 280 7.32 -8.28 17.78
C PHE A 280 6.41 -8.13 19.00
N ASP A 281 5.10 -8.06 18.76
CA ASP A 281 4.06 -7.99 19.76
C ASP A 281 3.26 -9.31 19.72
N LYS A 282 2.77 -9.73 20.89
CA LYS A 282 1.92 -10.91 20.97
C LYS A 282 0.60 -10.62 20.24
N LEU A 283 0.20 -11.53 19.37
CA LEU A 283 -1.06 -11.44 18.63
C LEU A 283 -2.25 -11.89 19.49
N GLU A 284 -3.42 -11.32 19.22
CA GLU A 284 -4.70 -11.83 19.75
C GLU A 284 -5.02 -13.21 19.16
N ASP A 285 -5.78 -14.04 19.88
CA ASP A 285 -6.15 -15.38 19.40
C ASP A 285 -7.06 -15.35 18.17
N SER A 286 -7.75 -14.23 17.91
CA SER A 286 -8.58 -13.98 16.73
C SER A 286 -7.78 -13.61 15.47
N ALA A 287 -6.49 -13.28 15.62
CA ALA A 287 -5.64 -12.81 14.54
C ALA A 287 -5.40 -13.95 13.53
N HIS A 288 -5.74 -13.68 12.27
CA HIS A 288 -5.52 -14.61 11.17
C HIS A 288 -4.97 -13.88 9.95
N CYS A 289 -4.36 -14.62 9.03
CA CYS A 289 -3.95 -14.10 7.74
C CYS A 289 -4.10 -15.13 6.64
N THR A 290 -4.27 -14.64 5.43
CA THR A 290 -4.22 -15.46 4.22
C THR A 290 -2.91 -15.19 3.50
N ARG A 291 -2.31 -16.24 2.92
CA ARG A 291 -1.12 -16.12 2.08
C ARG A 291 -1.53 -16.18 0.61
N GLY A 292 -1.11 -15.18 -0.15
CA GLY A 292 -1.23 -15.12 -1.60
C GLY A 292 0.10 -14.81 -2.29
N PHE A 293 0.02 -14.64 -3.61
CA PHE A 293 1.14 -14.19 -4.44
C PHE A 293 0.65 -13.13 -5.42
N ILE A 294 1.47 -12.10 -5.65
CA ILE A 294 1.22 -11.06 -6.63
C ILE A 294 2.31 -11.07 -7.72
N ASP A 295 1.86 -10.99 -8.98
CA ASP A 295 2.72 -10.85 -10.16
C ASP A 295 2.86 -9.36 -10.52
N LEU A 296 4.04 -8.81 -10.27
CA LEU A 296 4.44 -7.44 -10.58
C LEU A 296 5.38 -7.36 -11.79
N SER A 297 5.49 -8.42 -12.61
CA SER A 297 6.46 -8.50 -13.71
C SER A 297 6.12 -7.69 -14.96
N ARG A 298 4.88 -7.17 -15.04
CA ARG A 298 4.42 -6.43 -16.22
C ARG A 298 5.02 -5.03 -16.28
N ILE A 299 5.61 -4.72 -17.44
CA ILE A 299 6.30 -3.44 -17.69
C ILE A 299 5.33 -2.38 -18.19
N ASP A 300 4.40 -2.76 -19.06
CA ASP A 300 3.42 -1.83 -19.61
C ASP A 300 2.42 -1.38 -18.54
N LYS A 301 1.92 -0.16 -18.72
CA LYS A 301 0.83 0.33 -17.88
C LYS A 301 -0.42 -0.50 -18.11
N ILE A 302 -1.04 -0.94 -17.03
CA ILE A 302 -2.34 -1.59 -17.03
C ILE A 302 -3.40 -0.67 -16.44
N LYS A 303 -4.64 -0.89 -16.87
CA LYS A 303 -5.82 -0.27 -16.29
C LYS A 303 -6.75 -1.40 -15.88
N GLU A 304 -6.88 -1.60 -14.57
CA GLU A 304 -7.70 -2.68 -14.01
C GLU A 304 -9.02 -2.14 -13.46
N ARG A 305 -10.03 -3.02 -13.45
CA ARG A 305 -11.26 -2.79 -12.71
C ARG A 305 -11.09 -3.34 -11.30
N GLU A 306 -11.62 -2.60 -10.33
CA GLU A 306 -11.73 -3.06 -8.96
C GLU A 306 -13.18 -2.98 -8.52
N LYS A 307 -13.57 -3.96 -7.73
CA LYS A 307 -14.86 -4.02 -7.06
C LYS A 307 -14.64 -3.91 -5.56
N PHE A 308 -15.40 -3.04 -4.92
CA PHE A 308 -15.53 -3.03 -3.46
C PHE A 308 -16.99 -3.15 -3.08
N ALA A 309 -17.24 -3.64 -1.88
CA ALA A 309 -18.59 -3.78 -1.35
C ALA A 309 -18.62 -3.46 0.13
N PHE A 310 -19.76 -2.97 0.58
CA PHE A 310 -20.09 -2.75 1.98
C PHE A 310 -21.33 -3.58 2.29
N SER A 311 -21.26 -4.32 3.39
CA SER A 311 -22.36 -5.12 3.89
C SER A 311 -22.96 -4.47 5.12
N SER A 312 -24.28 -4.44 5.16
CA SER A 312 -25.09 -4.12 6.34
C SER A 312 -25.83 -5.39 6.78
N GLU A 313 -26.55 -5.35 7.90
CA GLU A 313 -27.40 -6.49 8.28
C GLU A 313 -28.42 -6.80 7.17
N PRO A 314 -28.64 -8.08 6.82
CA PRO A 314 -29.64 -8.45 5.81
C PRO A 314 -31.02 -7.85 6.15
N GLY A 315 -31.68 -7.28 5.13
CA GLY A 315 -32.95 -6.59 5.31
C GLY A 315 -32.89 -5.18 5.91
N SER A 316 -31.71 -4.66 6.29
CA SER A 316 -31.56 -3.26 6.75
C SER A 316 -32.03 -2.22 5.72
N PHE A 317 -31.93 -2.54 4.42
CA PHE A 317 -32.45 -1.70 3.34
C PHE A 317 -33.96 -1.84 3.08
N THR A 318 -34.71 -2.64 3.86
CA THR A 318 -36.17 -2.75 3.71
C THR A 318 -36.94 -1.61 4.39
N LYS A 319 -36.31 -0.90 5.35
CA LYS A 319 -36.86 0.25 6.06
C LYS A 319 -36.00 1.48 5.83
N LEU A 320 -36.09 2.02 4.61
CA LEU A 320 -35.34 3.21 4.23
C LEU A 320 -36.22 4.45 4.29
N SER A 321 -35.64 5.54 4.76
CA SER A 321 -36.23 6.86 4.67
C SER A 321 -35.41 7.73 3.72
N SER A 322 -36.07 8.50 2.86
CA SER A 322 -35.40 9.57 2.10
C SER A 322 -35.63 10.90 2.78
N TRP A 323 -34.71 11.84 2.57
CA TRP A 323 -34.82 13.20 3.02
C TRP A 323 -34.60 14.16 1.84
N ASP A 324 -35.48 15.15 1.70
CA ASP A 324 -35.28 16.29 0.81
C ASP A 324 -35.58 17.60 1.55
N LYS A 325 -34.82 18.65 1.25
CA LYS A 325 -34.97 19.95 1.92
C LYS A 325 -36.36 20.58 1.72
N VAL A 326 -37.04 20.29 0.61
CA VAL A 326 -38.37 20.84 0.29
C VAL A 326 -39.48 19.92 0.81
N VAL A 327 -39.30 18.61 0.69
CA VAL A 327 -40.36 17.61 0.95
C VAL A 327 -40.29 17.02 2.35
N GLY A 328 -39.16 17.14 3.06
CA GLY A 328 -38.94 16.56 4.38
C GLY A 328 -38.54 15.08 4.32
N VAL A 329 -38.78 14.36 5.41
CA VAL A 329 -38.53 12.92 5.51
C VAL A 329 -39.69 12.14 4.89
N LYS A 330 -39.38 11.14 4.07
CA LYS A 330 -40.34 10.16 3.56
C LYS A 330 -39.89 8.76 3.95
N ASP A 331 -40.71 8.04 4.70
CA ASP A 331 -40.43 6.67 5.13
C ASP A 331 -40.83 5.63 4.07
N ASN A 332 -40.25 4.43 4.19
CA ASN A 332 -40.51 3.25 3.35
C ASN A 332 -40.25 3.48 1.86
N VAL A 333 -39.07 4.03 1.53
CA VAL A 333 -38.65 4.26 0.15
C VAL A 333 -38.11 2.98 -0.47
N ASN A 334 -38.60 2.64 -1.66
CA ASN A 334 -38.09 1.55 -2.46
C ASN A 334 -36.92 2.04 -3.35
N LEU A 335 -35.74 1.44 -3.20
CA LEU A 335 -34.53 1.76 -3.96
C LEU A 335 -34.21 0.74 -5.08
N SER A 336 -35.01 -0.30 -5.28
CA SER A 336 -34.66 -1.44 -6.15
C SER A 336 -34.33 -1.06 -7.60
N ASP A 337 -34.81 0.09 -8.08
CA ASP A 337 -34.58 0.58 -9.45
C ASP A 337 -34.09 2.05 -9.49
N VAL A 338 -33.55 2.57 -8.39
CA VAL A 338 -33.07 3.95 -8.34
C VAL A 338 -31.58 3.99 -8.66
N PRO A 339 -31.14 4.69 -9.73
CA PRO A 339 -29.72 4.81 -10.03
C PRO A 339 -29.00 5.54 -8.89
N ILE A 340 -27.90 4.95 -8.42
CA ILE A 340 -27.11 5.49 -7.32
C ILE A 340 -25.97 6.31 -7.90
N ASP A 341 -26.10 7.64 -7.80
CA ASP A 341 -25.07 8.59 -8.27
C ASP A 341 -23.86 8.67 -7.31
N GLY A 342 -24.02 8.22 -6.07
CA GLY A 342 -22.96 8.13 -5.10
C GLY A 342 -23.44 7.70 -3.72
N VAL A 343 -22.47 7.44 -2.85
CA VAL A 343 -22.65 6.89 -1.51
C VAL A 343 -21.91 7.76 -0.51
N VAL A 344 -22.50 7.93 0.67
CA VAL A 344 -21.84 8.54 1.83
C VAL A 344 -21.72 7.48 2.90
N MET A 345 -20.56 7.44 3.53
CA MET A 345 -20.25 6.54 4.62
C MET A 345 -19.73 7.31 5.81
N THR A 346 -19.98 6.77 7.00
CA THR A 346 -19.49 7.29 8.27
C THR A 346 -19.23 6.13 9.22
N GLU A 347 -18.56 6.41 10.33
CA GLU A 347 -18.44 5.45 11.42
C GLU A 347 -19.81 5.04 11.97
N SER A 348 -19.91 3.80 12.44
CA SER A 348 -21.15 3.27 13.02
C SER A 348 -21.58 4.08 14.24
N GLY A 349 -22.88 4.34 14.37
CA GLY A 349 -23.46 5.13 15.46
C GLY A 349 -23.40 6.64 15.27
N VAL A 350 -22.86 7.15 14.16
CA VAL A 350 -22.94 8.58 13.83
C VAL A 350 -24.32 8.91 13.25
N GLU A 351 -25.06 9.77 13.96
CA GLU A 351 -26.33 10.31 13.51
C GLU A 351 -26.16 11.66 12.82
N PHE A 352 -26.97 11.94 11.79
CA PHE A 352 -26.98 13.21 11.05
C PHE A 352 -28.25 13.99 11.35
N ASP A 353 -28.11 15.28 11.62
CA ASP A 353 -29.25 16.19 11.73
C ASP A 353 -29.63 16.78 10.36
N VAL A 354 -30.66 17.64 10.34
CA VAL A 354 -31.16 18.26 9.12
C VAL A 354 -30.12 19.17 8.45
N ASP A 355 -29.27 19.84 9.23
CA ASP A 355 -28.25 20.75 8.71
C ASP A 355 -27.09 19.96 8.08
N ASP A 356 -26.69 18.84 8.70
CA ASP A 356 -25.74 17.89 8.13
C ASP A 356 -26.24 17.34 6.78
N LEU A 357 -27.49 16.87 6.73
CA LEU A 357 -28.10 16.33 5.52
C LEU A 357 -28.19 17.40 4.41
N ALA A 358 -28.50 18.64 4.77
CA ALA A 358 -28.52 19.77 3.84
C ALA A 358 -27.13 20.09 3.27
N GLU A 359 -26.09 20.04 4.12
CA GLU A 359 -24.70 20.22 3.69
C GLU A 359 -24.25 19.09 2.75
N ILE A 360 -24.54 17.84 3.11
CA ILE A 360 -24.27 16.66 2.27
C ILE A 360 -24.95 16.82 0.90
N GLN A 361 -26.25 17.16 0.86
CA GLN A 361 -26.99 17.35 -0.39
C GLN A 361 -26.37 18.47 -1.25
N SER A 362 -25.89 19.56 -0.63
CA SER A 362 -25.19 20.65 -1.33
C SER A 362 -23.87 20.20 -1.96
N ILE A 363 -23.10 19.35 -1.27
CA ILE A 363 -21.85 18.77 -1.79
C ILE A 363 -22.12 17.95 -3.07
N PHE A 364 -23.17 17.11 -3.06
CA PHE A 364 -23.59 16.35 -4.24
C PHE A 364 -24.02 17.27 -5.39
N LYS A 365 -24.86 18.27 -5.13
CA LYS A 365 -25.35 19.22 -6.16
C LYS A 365 -24.20 20.00 -6.81
N LYS A 366 -23.23 20.47 -6.01
CA LYS A 366 -22.04 21.15 -6.54
C LYS A 366 -21.26 20.24 -7.47
N THR A 367 -21.08 18.98 -7.07
CA THR A 367 -20.26 18.07 -7.87
C THR A 367 -20.95 17.66 -9.16
N ARG A 368 -22.27 17.41 -9.17
CA ARG A 368 -23.02 17.12 -10.41
C ARG A 368 -22.84 18.22 -11.47
N LYS A 369 -22.78 19.49 -11.04
CA LYS A 369 -22.51 20.63 -11.94
C LYS A 369 -21.09 20.60 -12.50
N GLU A 370 -20.11 20.18 -11.71
CA GLU A 370 -18.71 20.07 -12.14
C GLU A 370 -18.45 18.87 -13.08
N THR A 371 -19.23 17.80 -12.95
CA THR A 371 -19.09 16.57 -13.74
C THR A 371 -19.98 16.51 -14.99
N GLY A 372 -20.72 17.57 -15.31
CA GLY A 372 -21.57 17.64 -16.51
C GLY A 372 -22.70 16.61 -16.52
N THR A 373 -23.17 16.20 -15.33
CA THR A 373 -24.19 15.16 -15.13
C THR A 373 -25.61 15.74 -15.09
N LEU A 374 -25.80 16.93 -15.66
CA LEU A 374 -27.03 17.71 -15.77
C LEU A 374 -27.13 18.34 -17.15
#